data_AF-A0A4Q6DZC7-F1
#
_entry.id   AF-A0A4Q6DZC7-F1
#
_cell.length_a   1.000
_cell.length_b   1.000
_cell.length_c   1.000
_cell.angle_alpha   90.00
_cell.angle_beta   90.00
_cell.angle_gamma   90.00
#
_symmetry.space_group_name_H-M   'P 1'
#
loop_
_entity.id
_entity.type
_entity.pdbx_description
1 polymer ?
#
loop_
_entity_poly.entity_id
_entity_poly.type
_entity_poly.pdbx_seq_one_letter_code
_entity_poly.pdbx_strand_id
1 'polypeptide(L)'
;MLGSSSRPPFAKPLPDLYIAAVANTTRSSSITHAGNWHPFEIRTHKPDAIRSLIAPGGVEDRLRVVAFAEVQARDAFRWGAERFPEAPEAWREEWLRFADVEDRHAQMLLDRMDALGLSVAGRAVSDKLTRLCHLAEDPVTFLFLLSSAEERGMEAGYTLGQQMKPVDEASAAVFAQIASEEVEHVDSAKAALAGQDIEALRVKARALSKLI
;
A
#
# COMPACT_ATOMS: atom_id res chain seq x y z
N MET A 1 30.59 53.04 -40.33
CA MET A 1 29.86 52.41 -39.21
C MET A 1 30.16 50.91 -39.25
N LEU A 2 31.06 50.45 -38.39
CA LEU A 2 31.48 49.05 -38.28
C LEU A 2 30.83 48.48 -37.01
N GLY A 3 29.88 47.56 -37.17
CA GLY A 3 29.21 46.87 -36.06
C GLY A 3 29.95 45.58 -35.70
N SER A 4 30.57 45.56 -34.52
CA SER A 4 31.22 44.38 -33.94
C SER A 4 30.16 43.44 -33.35
N SER A 5 30.08 42.21 -33.83
CA SER A 5 29.28 41.13 -33.24
C SER A 5 30.20 40.20 -32.44
N SER A 6 30.15 40.32 -31.12
CA SER A 6 30.82 39.41 -30.18
C SER A 6 29.93 38.19 -29.92
N ARG A 7 30.34 37.01 -30.39
CA ARG A 7 29.74 35.74 -29.95
C ARG A 7 30.28 35.37 -28.54
N PRO A 8 29.45 34.86 -27.62
CA PRO A 8 29.94 34.36 -26.34
C PRO A 8 30.70 33.03 -26.51
N PRO A 9 31.60 32.68 -25.58
CA PRO A 9 32.39 31.47 -25.67
C PRO A 9 31.53 30.22 -25.49
N PHE A 10 31.82 29.19 -26.28
CA PHE A 10 31.25 27.86 -26.19
C PHE A 10 31.42 27.31 -24.77
N ALA A 11 30.30 26.94 -24.13
CA ALA A 11 30.31 26.17 -22.90
C ALA A 11 31.00 24.82 -23.16
N LYS A 12 31.93 24.45 -22.28
CA LYS A 12 32.57 23.13 -22.30
C LYS A 12 31.50 22.05 -22.14
N PRO A 13 31.55 20.94 -22.91
CA PRO A 13 30.68 19.80 -22.65
C PRO A 13 30.99 19.25 -21.26
N LEU A 14 29.93 19.04 -20.46
CA LEU A 14 30.02 18.31 -19.21
C LEU A 14 30.41 16.86 -19.50
N PRO A 15 31.22 16.21 -18.65
CA PRO A 15 31.66 14.84 -18.89
C PRO A 15 30.47 13.85 -18.85
N ASP A 16 30.43 12.97 -19.85
CA ASP A 16 29.60 11.78 -19.94
C ASP A 16 29.91 10.81 -18.78
N LEU A 17 29.32 11.06 -17.61
CA LEU A 17 29.31 10.11 -16.50
C LEU A 17 27.95 10.14 -15.80
N TYR A 18 26.92 9.63 -16.48
CA TYR A 18 25.79 8.98 -15.83
C TYR A 18 25.45 7.75 -16.66
N ILE A 19 26.17 6.66 -16.40
CA ILE A 19 25.63 5.32 -16.65
C ILE A 19 24.37 5.26 -15.79
N ALA A 20 23.21 5.31 -16.44
CA ALA A 20 21.95 5.02 -15.81
C ALA A 20 22.09 3.65 -15.14
N ALA A 21 22.15 3.62 -13.82
CA ALA A 21 21.93 2.39 -13.08
C ALA A 21 20.57 1.88 -13.54
N VAL A 22 20.54 0.68 -14.12
CA VAL A 22 19.30 0.00 -14.47
C VAL A 22 18.56 -0.16 -13.14
N ALA A 23 17.57 0.69 -12.88
CA ALA A 23 16.78 0.64 -11.65
C ALA A 23 16.16 -0.76 -11.61
N ASN A 24 16.57 -1.55 -10.63
CA ASN A 24 16.01 -2.88 -10.43
C ASN A 24 14.67 -2.67 -9.73
N THR A 25 13.66 -2.23 -10.49
CA THR A 25 12.35 -1.84 -9.95
C THR A 25 11.71 -3.07 -9.32
N THR A 26 11.48 -3.00 -8.01
CA THR A 26 10.83 -4.08 -7.27
C THR A 26 9.41 -4.23 -7.78
N ARG A 27 9.05 -5.45 -8.22
CA ARG A 27 7.69 -5.77 -8.67
C ARG A 27 6.84 -6.17 -7.48
N SER A 28 5.70 -5.51 -7.26
CA SER A 28 4.75 -5.85 -6.18
C SER A 28 4.39 -7.34 -6.23
N SER A 29 4.13 -7.87 -7.42
CA SER A 29 3.78 -9.27 -7.67
C SER A 29 4.82 -10.30 -7.18
N SER A 30 6.06 -9.87 -6.91
CA SER A 30 7.12 -10.74 -6.36
C SER A 30 7.19 -10.76 -4.83
N ILE A 31 6.57 -9.78 -4.16
CA ILE A 31 6.56 -9.61 -2.71
C ILE A 31 5.36 -10.35 -2.16
N THR A 32 5.51 -11.57 -1.66
CA THR A 32 4.37 -12.38 -1.18
C THR A 32 4.57 -12.84 0.26
N HIS A 33 3.48 -13.27 0.91
CA HIS A 33 3.53 -13.94 2.20
C HIS A 33 4.44 -15.19 2.15
N ALA A 34 4.33 -16.00 1.09
CA ALA A 34 5.19 -17.17 0.88
C ALA A 34 6.67 -16.81 0.69
N GLY A 35 6.94 -15.64 0.13
CA GLY A 35 8.28 -15.04 0.03
C GLY A 35 8.74 -14.31 1.29
N ASN A 36 8.06 -14.49 2.43
CA ASN A 36 8.32 -13.79 3.69
C ASN A 36 8.39 -12.27 3.54
N TRP A 37 7.59 -11.70 2.64
CA TRP A 37 7.48 -10.27 2.40
C TRP A 37 8.74 -9.56 1.90
N HIS A 38 9.77 -10.31 1.48
CA HIS A 38 10.98 -9.70 0.95
C HIS A 38 10.64 -8.76 -0.24
N PRO A 39 11.19 -7.53 -0.31
CA PRO A 39 12.29 -6.99 0.50
C PRO A 39 11.87 -6.16 1.72
N PHE A 40 10.62 -6.17 2.15
CA PHE A 40 10.22 -5.42 3.36
C PHE A 40 10.87 -6.01 4.61
N GLU A 41 11.33 -5.13 5.48
CA GLU A 41 11.76 -5.50 6.84
C GLU A 41 10.53 -5.62 7.73
N ILE A 42 10.26 -6.81 8.27
CA ILE A 42 9.06 -7.09 9.05
C ILE A 42 9.39 -7.15 10.54
N ARG A 43 8.58 -6.48 11.36
CA ARG A 43 8.68 -6.59 12.83
C ARG A 43 7.29 -6.66 13.46
N THR A 44 6.97 -7.86 13.95
CA THR A 44 5.64 -8.28 14.40
C THR A 44 5.08 -7.49 15.60
N HIS A 45 5.87 -7.29 16.66
CA HIS A 45 5.36 -6.76 17.93
C HIS A 45 5.67 -5.27 18.19
N LYS A 46 6.51 -4.64 17.37
CA LYS A 46 6.90 -3.24 17.54
C LYS A 46 7.53 -2.68 16.27
N PRO A 47 6.77 -2.49 15.18
CA PRO A 47 7.29 -1.86 13.98
C PRO A 47 7.86 -0.48 14.33
N ASP A 48 8.70 0.02 13.45
CA ASP A 48 9.31 1.31 13.66
C ASP A 48 8.24 2.42 13.69
N ALA A 49 8.33 3.31 14.67
CA ALA A 49 7.39 4.42 14.79
C ALA A 49 7.50 5.33 13.56
N ILE A 50 6.36 5.60 12.92
CA ILE A 50 6.31 6.44 11.73
C ILE A 50 6.64 7.89 12.10
N ARG A 51 7.60 8.47 11.38
CA ARG A 51 7.99 9.87 11.56
C ARG A 51 6.87 10.82 11.14
N SER A 52 6.91 12.03 11.70
CA SER A 52 6.05 13.14 11.24
C SER A 52 6.31 13.41 9.76
N LEU A 53 5.26 13.78 9.01
CA LEU A 53 5.36 14.06 7.57
C LEU A 53 6.40 15.13 7.24
N ILE A 54 6.51 16.16 8.09
CA ILE A 54 7.46 17.26 7.90
C ILE A 54 8.89 16.93 8.37
N ALA A 55 9.08 15.80 9.06
CA ALA A 55 10.39 15.36 9.48
C ALA A 55 11.10 14.63 8.33
N PRO A 56 12.45 14.66 8.27
CA PRO A 56 13.20 13.88 7.29
C PRO A 56 12.79 12.39 7.29
N GLY A 57 12.37 11.91 6.12
CA GLY A 57 11.88 10.54 5.89
C GLY A 57 10.46 10.24 6.41
N GLY A 58 9.69 11.26 6.77
CA GLY A 58 8.25 11.10 7.05
C GLY A 58 7.45 10.58 5.85
N VAL A 59 7.70 11.12 4.65
CA VAL A 59 7.08 10.66 3.39
C VAL A 59 7.49 9.21 3.08
N GLU A 60 8.79 8.90 3.22
CA GLU A 60 9.33 7.55 3.01
C GLU A 60 8.63 6.51 3.90
N ASP A 61 8.44 6.81 5.19
CA ASP A 61 7.76 5.89 6.10
C ASP A 61 6.30 5.65 5.69
N ARG A 62 5.60 6.67 5.19
CA ARG A 62 4.22 6.55 4.72
C ARG A 62 4.13 5.69 3.46
N LEU A 63 4.96 5.96 2.46
CA LEU A 63 5.01 5.17 1.24
C LEU A 63 5.28 3.70 1.56
N ARG A 64 6.25 3.41 2.43
CA ARG A 64 6.59 2.04 2.81
C ARG A 64 5.46 1.33 3.55
N VAL A 65 4.87 1.98 4.55
CA VAL A 65 3.80 1.38 5.37
C VAL A 65 2.58 1.08 4.51
N VAL A 66 2.18 2.02 3.65
CA VAL A 66 0.99 1.82 2.80
C VAL A 66 1.29 0.82 1.69
N ALA A 67 2.45 0.88 1.03
CA ALA A 67 2.84 -0.14 0.04
C ALA A 67 2.80 -1.55 0.64
N PHE A 68 3.23 -1.67 1.90
CA PHE A 68 3.16 -2.94 2.61
C PHE A 68 1.74 -3.35 3.03
N ALA A 69 0.85 -2.38 3.27
CA ALA A 69 -0.56 -2.67 3.51
C ALA A 69 -1.22 -3.23 2.23
N GLU A 70 -0.96 -2.64 1.06
CA GLU A 70 -1.55 -3.09 -0.21
C GLU A 70 -1.11 -4.52 -0.56
N VAL A 71 0.17 -4.87 -0.40
CA VAL A 71 0.61 -6.27 -0.65
C VAL A 71 0.01 -7.26 0.36
N GLN A 72 -0.26 -6.82 1.60
CA GLN A 72 -0.96 -7.66 2.58
C GLN A 72 -2.43 -7.85 2.20
N ALA A 73 -3.12 -6.79 1.75
CA ALA A 73 -4.51 -6.83 1.30
C ALA A 73 -4.65 -7.75 0.08
N ARG A 74 -3.79 -7.59 -0.94
CA ARG A 74 -3.72 -8.48 -2.11
C ARG A 74 -3.63 -9.95 -1.71
N ASP A 75 -2.64 -10.29 -0.88
CA ASP A 75 -2.42 -11.68 -0.48
C ASP A 75 -3.56 -12.19 0.41
N ALA A 76 -4.14 -11.33 1.26
CA ALA A 76 -5.31 -11.68 2.06
C ALA A 76 -6.53 -11.99 1.18
N PHE A 77 -6.82 -11.18 0.16
CA PHE A 77 -7.90 -11.45 -0.79
C PHE A 77 -7.72 -12.79 -1.52
N ARG A 78 -6.51 -13.04 -2.06
CA ARG A 78 -6.18 -14.31 -2.72
C ARG A 78 -6.34 -15.50 -1.76
N TRP A 79 -5.79 -15.36 -0.56
CA TRP A 79 -5.90 -16.38 0.48
C TRP A 79 -7.35 -16.65 0.87
N GLY A 80 -8.17 -15.61 1.07
CA GLY A 80 -9.57 -15.76 1.44
C GLY A 80 -10.39 -16.48 0.38
N ALA A 81 -10.16 -16.16 -0.90
CA ALA A 81 -10.85 -16.79 -2.02
C ALA A 81 -10.55 -18.29 -2.14
N GLU A 82 -9.32 -18.71 -1.80
CA GLU A 82 -8.93 -20.11 -1.73
C GLU A 82 -9.41 -20.79 -0.44
N ARG A 83 -9.27 -20.11 0.70
CA ARG A 83 -9.47 -20.66 2.04
C ARG A 83 -10.94 -20.94 2.36
N PHE A 84 -11.86 -20.14 1.82
CA PHE A 84 -13.29 -20.23 2.15
C PHE A 84 -14.12 -20.62 0.92
N PRO A 85 -14.02 -21.87 0.42
CA PRO A 85 -14.82 -22.33 -0.71
C PRO A 85 -16.33 -22.28 -0.45
N GLU A 86 -16.75 -22.24 0.82
CA GLU A 86 -18.13 -22.07 1.26
C GLU A 86 -18.66 -20.63 1.14
N ALA A 87 -17.79 -19.65 0.90
CA ALA A 87 -18.22 -18.28 0.61
C ALA A 87 -19.01 -18.25 -0.72
N PRO A 88 -20.00 -17.34 -0.85
CA PRO A 88 -20.67 -17.11 -2.13
C PRO A 88 -19.65 -16.93 -3.26
N GLU A 89 -19.89 -17.57 -4.40
CA GLU A 89 -18.98 -17.52 -5.56
C GLU A 89 -18.68 -16.09 -5.98
N ALA A 90 -19.70 -15.24 -6.04
CA ALA A 90 -19.56 -13.82 -6.34
C ALA A 90 -18.58 -13.09 -5.39
N TRP A 91 -18.55 -13.44 -4.09
CA TRP A 91 -17.58 -12.84 -3.16
C TRP A 91 -16.16 -13.26 -3.49
N ARG A 92 -15.95 -14.54 -3.80
CA ARG A 92 -14.60 -15.05 -4.13
C ARG A 92 -14.08 -14.46 -5.43
N GLU A 93 -14.93 -14.35 -6.45
CA GLU A 93 -14.60 -13.68 -7.72
C GLU A 93 -14.21 -12.22 -7.49
N GLU A 94 -14.97 -11.53 -6.63
CA GLU A 94 -14.71 -10.14 -6.31
C GLU A 94 -13.43 -9.95 -5.49
N TRP A 95 -13.13 -10.83 -4.53
CA TRP A 95 -11.86 -10.83 -3.82
C TRP A 95 -10.68 -11.00 -4.77
N LEU A 96 -10.77 -11.91 -5.74
CA LEU A 96 -9.71 -12.08 -6.74
C LEU A 96 -9.53 -10.83 -7.60
N ARG A 97 -10.62 -10.17 -7.99
CA ARG A 97 -10.55 -8.89 -8.70
C ARG A 97 -9.90 -7.79 -7.86
N PHE A 98 -10.30 -7.65 -6.59
CA PHE A 98 -9.69 -6.67 -5.69
C PHE A 98 -8.22 -6.96 -5.42
N ALA A 99 -7.81 -8.24 -5.35
CA ALA A 99 -6.38 -8.56 -5.28
C ALA A 99 -5.60 -7.96 -6.46
N ASP A 100 -6.12 -7.98 -7.68
CA ASP A 100 -5.44 -7.37 -8.83
C ASP A 100 -5.41 -5.83 -8.75
N VAL A 101 -6.41 -5.22 -8.11
CA VAL A 101 -6.42 -3.78 -7.79
C VAL A 101 -5.32 -3.47 -6.77
N GLU A 102 -5.23 -4.24 -5.69
CA GLU A 102 -4.20 -4.03 -4.65
C GLU A 102 -2.78 -4.26 -5.16
N ASP A 103 -2.58 -5.22 -6.08
CA ASP A 103 -1.28 -5.43 -6.71
C ASP A 103 -0.81 -4.19 -7.48
N ARG A 104 -1.77 -3.50 -8.14
CA ARG A 104 -1.53 -2.24 -8.86
C ARG A 104 -1.30 -1.08 -7.89
N HIS A 105 -2.10 -0.95 -6.82
CA HIS A 105 -1.88 0.07 -5.78
C HIS A 105 -0.49 -0.06 -5.15
N ALA A 106 -0.10 -1.30 -4.79
CA ALA A 106 1.24 -1.60 -4.31
C ALA A 106 2.32 -1.17 -5.31
N GLN A 107 2.14 -1.50 -6.60
CA GLN A 107 3.10 -1.13 -7.63
C GLN A 107 3.22 0.40 -7.78
N MET A 108 2.12 1.15 -7.74
CA MET A 108 2.14 2.61 -7.80
C MET A 108 2.99 3.22 -6.68
N LEU A 109 2.88 2.68 -5.46
CA LEU A 109 3.65 3.13 -4.31
C LEU A 109 5.13 2.73 -4.40
N LEU A 110 5.43 1.52 -4.87
CA LEU A 110 6.80 1.05 -5.11
C LEU A 110 7.49 1.87 -6.20
N ASP A 111 6.81 2.16 -7.30
CA ASP A 111 7.32 3.02 -8.37
C ASP A 111 7.58 4.44 -7.84
N ARG A 112 6.71 4.95 -6.95
CA ARG A 112 6.93 6.24 -6.29
C ARG A 112 8.15 6.22 -5.37
N MET A 113 8.37 5.13 -4.63
CA MET A 113 9.57 4.95 -3.81
C MET A 113 10.84 4.90 -4.67
N ASP A 114 10.82 4.16 -5.77
CA ASP A 114 11.93 4.07 -6.73
C ASP A 114 12.26 5.44 -7.34
N ALA A 115 11.25 6.20 -7.75
CA ALA A 115 11.40 7.57 -8.28
C ALA A 115 12.02 8.55 -7.27
N LEU A 116 11.87 8.30 -5.97
CA LEU A 116 12.47 9.07 -4.89
C LEU A 116 13.83 8.49 -4.42
N GLY A 117 14.30 7.39 -5.02
CA GLY A 117 15.52 6.69 -4.62
C GLY A 117 15.42 6.05 -3.24
N LEU A 118 14.22 5.66 -2.80
CA LEU A 118 13.95 5.09 -1.49
C LEU A 118 14.12 3.57 -1.51
N SER A 119 14.77 3.03 -0.48
CA SER A 119 14.83 1.58 -0.28
C SER A 119 13.52 1.04 0.28
N VAL A 120 13.03 -0.08 -0.29
CA VAL A 120 11.91 -0.83 0.27
C VAL A 120 12.30 -1.48 1.61
N ALA A 121 13.52 -2.01 1.71
CA ALA A 121 14.12 -2.65 2.90
C ALA A 121 14.56 -1.65 3.99
N GLY A 122 13.88 -0.51 4.09
CA GLY A 122 14.22 0.54 5.06
C GLY A 122 13.69 0.21 6.45
N ARG A 123 12.87 1.12 7.01
CA ARG A 123 12.31 0.95 8.35
C ARG A 123 11.30 -0.19 8.42
N ALA A 124 11.26 -0.87 9.57
CA ALA A 124 10.47 -2.08 9.72
C ALA A 124 8.96 -1.79 9.79
N VAL A 125 8.17 -2.59 9.08
CA VAL A 125 6.70 -2.53 8.99
C VAL A 125 6.04 -3.73 9.69
N SER A 126 4.73 -3.69 9.85
CA SER A 126 3.96 -4.73 10.57
C SER A 126 3.11 -5.56 9.62
N ASP A 127 3.18 -6.88 9.78
CA ASP A 127 2.39 -7.92 9.10
C ASP A 127 1.01 -8.16 9.75
N LYS A 128 0.52 -7.19 10.53
CA LYS A 128 -0.66 -7.36 11.37
C LYS A 128 -1.92 -7.73 10.57
N LEU A 129 -2.10 -7.16 9.37
CA LEU A 129 -3.31 -7.41 8.57
C LEU A 129 -3.36 -8.89 8.17
N THR A 130 -2.29 -9.42 7.57
CA THR A 130 -2.25 -10.82 7.16
C THR A 130 -2.44 -11.75 8.36
N ARG A 131 -1.75 -11.51 9.48
CA ARG A 131 -1.92 -12.33 10.69
C ARG A 131 -3.36 -12.31 11.20
N LEU A 132 -4.01 -11.14 11.18
CA LEU A 132 -5.39 -11.00 11.63
C LEU A 132 -6.36 -11.73 10.71
N CYS A 133 -6.21 -11.60 9.39
CA CYS A 133 -7.03 -12.31 8.40
C CYS A 133 -6.87 -13.84 8.52
N HIS A 134 -5.65 -14.33 8.78
CA HIS A 134 -5.40 -15.76 8.97
C HIS A 134 -6.02 -16.35 10.24
N LEU A 135 -6.47 -15.52 11.18
CA LEU A 135 -7.24 -15.97 12.35
C LEU A 135 -8.74 -16.11 12.07
N ALA A 136 -9.23 -15.68 10.90
CA ALA A 136 -10.63 -15.87 10.54
C ALA A 136 -10.93 -17.36 10.30
N GLU A 137 -11.99 -17.85 10.92
CA GLU A 137 -12.43 -19.25 10.79
C GLU A 137 -13.58 -19.43 9.79
N ASP A 138 -14.21 -18.32 9.38
CA ASP A 138 -15.36 -18.26 8.48
C ASP A 138 -15.27 -17.04 7.54
N PRO A 139 -15.91 -17.10 6.36
CA PRO A 139 -15.80 -16.06 5.34
C PRO A 139 -16.39 -14.71 5.76
N VAL A 140 -17.42 -14.70 6.62
CA VAL A 140 -18.06 -13.46 7.08
C VAL A 140 -17.10 -12.69 7.99
N THR A 141 -16.45 -13.39 8.92
CA THR A 141 -15.43 -12.82 9.80
C THR A 141 -14.23 -12.35 8.99
N PHE A 142 -13.77 -13.14 8.02
CA PHE A 142 -12.68 -12.75 7.13
C PHE A 142 -13.01 -11.46 6.37
N LEU A 143 -14.15 -11.43 5.69
CA LEU A 143 -14.62 -10.27 4.92
C LEU A 143 -14.70 -9.04 5.82
N PHE A 144 -15.27 -9.17 7.02
CA PHE A 144 -15.37 -8.08 7.96
C PHE A 144 -14.01 -7.53 8.41
N LEU A 145 -13.04 -8.41 8.69
CA LEU A 145 -11.69 -8.00 9.11
C LEU A 145 -10.97 -7.23 8.00
N LEU A 146 -11.03 -7.75 6.78
CA LEU A 146 -10.38 -7.16 5.61
C LEU A 146 -11.06 -5.85 5.22
N SER A 147 -12.40 -5.82 5.11
CA SER A 147 -13.14 -4.59 4.77
C SER A 147 -12.97 -3.48 5.81
N SER A 148 -12.85 -3.85 7.08
CA SER A 148 -12.53 -2.89 8.13
C SER A 148 -11.13 -2.29 7.97
N ALA A 149 -10.18 -3.05 7.41
CA ALA A 149 -8.86 -2.54 7.06
C ALA A 149 -8.92 -1.60 5.87
N GLU A 150 -9.64 -1.99 4.80
CA GLU A 150 -9.82 -1.14 3.61
C GLU A 150 -10.52 0.18 3.93
N GLU A 151 -11.58 0.17 4.75
CA GLU A 151 -12.25 1.41 5.15
C GLU A 151 -11.31 2.37 5.90
N ARG A 152 -10.48 1.84 6.81
CA ARG A 152 -9.45 2.64 7.48
C ARG A 152 -8.35 3.11 6.52
N GLY A 153 -7.96 2.27 5.57
CA GLY A 153 -6.98 2.58 4.54
C GLY A 153 -7.45 3.75 3.67
N MET A 154 -8.69 3.67 3.18
CA MET A 154 -9.37 4.71 2.43
C MET A 154 -9.43 6.04 3.20
N GLU A 155 -9.97 6.05 4.43
CA GLU A 155 -10.08 7.26 5.25
C GLU A 155 -8.70 7.89 5.55
N ALA A 156 -7.72 7.04 5.88
CA ALA A 156 -6.36 7.46 6.12
C ALA A 156 -5.71 8.01 4.83
N GLY A 157 -5.95 7.39 3.68
CA GLY A 157 -5.44 7.81 2.38
C GLY A 157 -5.94 9.20 1.99
N TYR A 158 -7.24 9.48 2.16
CA TYR A 158 -7.79 10.83 1.94
C TYR A 158 -7.13 11.86 2.86
N THR A 159 -7.05 11.57 4.15
CA THR A 159 -6.46 12.48 5.13
C THR A 159 -4.98 12.72 4.85
N LEU A 160 -4.25 11.64 4.57
CA LEU A 160 -2.82 11.66 4.29
C LEU A 160 -2.51 12.41 3.00
N GLY A 161 -3.29 12.21 1.94
CA GLY A 161 -3.15 12.95 0.69
C GLY A 161 -3.23 14.46 0.90
N GLN A 162 -4.22 14.94 1.68
CA GLN A 162 -4.34 16.36 1.98
C GLN A 162 -3.17 16.90 2.83
N GLN A 163 -2.74 16.14 3.84
CA GLN A 163 -1.63 16.52 4.70
C GLN A 163 -0.27 16.48 4.00
N MET A 164 -0.09 15.57 3.05
CA MET A 164 1.16 15.37 2.32
C MET A 164 1.32 16.34 1.16
N LYS A 165 0.22 16.87 0.60
CA LYS A 165 0.25 17.82 -0.53
C LYS A 165 1.25 18.98 -0.39
N PRO A 166 1.36 19.69 0.75
CA PRO A 166 2.35 20.77 0.91
C PRO A 166 3.80 20.28 1.07
N VAL A 167 4.03 18.98 1.27
CA VAL A 167 5.36 18.37 1.49
C VAL A 167 5.86 17.66 0.24
N ASP A 168 5.00 16.87 -0.38
CA ASP A 168 5.26 16.09 -1.59
C ASP A 168 3.94 15.89 -2.36
N GLU A 169 3.69 16.79 -3.31
CA GLU A 169 2.47 16.79 -4.11
C GLU A 169 2.31 15.52 -4.96
N ALA A 170 3.41 14.97 -5.48
CA ALA A 170 3.36 13.79 -6.34
C ALA A 170 3.02 12.53 -5.52
N SER A 171 3.60 12.36 -4.33
CA SER A 171 3.20 11.27 -3.43
C SER A 171 1.75 11.45 -2.94
N ALA A 172 1.34 12.68 -2.63
CA ALA A 172 -0.03 12.98 -2.24
C ALA A 172 -1.06 12.60 -3.32
N ALA A 173 -0.74 12.81 -4.60
CA ALA A 173 -1.59 12.42 -5.72
C ALA A 173 -1.77 10.90 -5.80
N VAL A 174 -0.72 10.12 -5.55
CA VAL A 174 -0.80 8.64 -5.50
C VAL A 174 -1.75 8.19 -4.38
N PHE A 175 -1.61 8.74 -3.16
CA PHE A 175 -2.50 8.41 -2.05
C PHE A 175 -3.96 8.79 -2.32
N ALA A 176 -4.19 9.96 -2.93
CA ALA A 176 -5.53 10.41 -3.27
C ALA A 176 -6.18 9.52 -4.33
N GLN A 177 -5.40 9.05 -5.31
CA GLN A 177 -5.89 8.11 -6.32
C GLN A 177 -6.30 6.78 -5.67
N ILE A 178 -5.40 6.16 -4.90
CA ILE A 178 -5.69 4.89 -4.22
C ILE A 178 -6.95 5.02 -3.36
N ALA A 179 -7.03 6.03 -2.50
CA ALA A 179 -8.20 6.25 -1.65
C ALA A 179 -9.52 6.45 -2.43
N SER A 180 -9.45 6.98 -3.66
CA SER A 180 -10.63 7.12 -4.51
C SER A 180 -11.09 5.79 -5.11
N GLU A 181 -10.15 4.88 -5.38
CA GLU A 181 -10.42 3.54 -5.92
C GLU A 181 -10.92 2.60 -4.80
N GLU A 182 -10.43 2.76 -3.56
CA GLU A 182 -10.85 1.99 -2.37
C GLU A 182 -12.34 2.11 -2.01
N VAL A 183 -13.05 3.14 -2.50
CA VAL A 183 -14.49 3.31 -2.26
C VAL A 183 -15.26 2.09 -2.74
N GLU A 184 -14.86 1.50 -3.87
CA GLU A 184 -15.51 0.30 -4.42
C GLU A 184 -15.36 -0.91 -3.48
N HIS A 185 -14.16 -1.08 -2.89
CA HIS A 185 -13.88 -2.18 -1.96
C HIS A 185 -14.79 -2.10 -0.73
N VAL A 186 -14.91 -0.89 -0.18
CA VAL A 186 -15.72 -0.61 1.00
C VAL A 186 -17.21 -0.80 0.71
N ASP A 187 -17.71 -0.27 -0.41
CA ASP A 187 -19.13 -0.35 -0.77
C ASP A 187 -19.56 -1.79 -1.08
N SER A 188 -18.72 -2.53 -1.80
CA SER A 188 -18.94 -3.94 -2.07
C SER A 188 -19.02 -4.76 -0.78
N ALA A 189 -18.05 -4.60 0.13
CA ALA A 189 -18.07 -5.31 1.40
C ALA A 189 -19.28 -4.95 2.26
N LYS A 190 -19.71 -3.68 2.26
CA LYS A 190 -20.94 -3.24 2.95
C LYS A 190 -22.17 -3.94 2.40
N ALA A 191 -22.29 -4.07 1.08
CA ALA A 191 -23.38 -4.80 0.45
C ALA A 191 -23.35 -6.30 0.79
N ALA A 192 -22.17 -6.93 0.75
CA ALA A 192 -21.98 -8.33 1.08
C ALA A 192 -22.29 -8.65 2.56
N LEU A 193 -21.94 -7.74 3.47
CA LEU A 193 -22.21 -7.88 4.91
C LEU A 193 -23.62 -7.39 5.31
N ALA A 194 -24.46 -7.00 4.36
CA ALA A 194 -25.83 -6.58 4.63
C ALA A 194 -26.61 -7.69 5.35
N GLY A 195 -27.24 -7.36 6.48
CA GLY A 195 -27.99 -8.31 7.30
C GLY A 195 -27.16 -9.10 8.31
N GLN A 196 -25.83 -8.92 8.35
CA GLN A 196 -24.98 -9.50 9.41
C GLN A 196 -25.05 -8.65 10.70
N ASP A 197 -24.82 -9.29 11.85
CA ASP A 197 -24.67 -8.58 13.13
C ASP A 197 -23.28 -7.94 13.22
N ILE A 198 -23.19 -6.70 12.76
CA ILE A 198 -21.93 -5.93 12.71
C ILE A 198 -21.32 -5.73 14.10
N GLU A 199 -22.12 -5.60 15.15
CA GLU A 199 -21.57 -5.39 16.49
C GLU A 199 -20.96 -6.68 17.03
N ALA A 200 -21.60 -7.83 16.79
CA ALA A 200 -21.01 -9.13 17.10
C ALA A 200 -19.68 -9.34 16.36
N LEU A 201 -19.62 -8.98 15.07
CA LEU A 201 -18.39 -9.04 14.27
C LEU A 201 -17.29 -8.12 14.82
N ARG A 202 -17.61 -6.90 15.26
CA ARG A 202 -16.65 -6.00 15.94
C ARG A 202 -16.10 -6.59 17.23
N VAL A 203 -16.95 -7.19 18.06
CA VAL A 203 -16.52 -7.86 19.29
C VAL A 203 -15.57 -9.01 18.97
N LYS A 204 -15.91 -9.85 17.98
CA LYS A 204 -15.06 -10.95 17.52
C LYS A 204 -13.71 -10.43 16.99
N ALA A 205 -13.72 -9.43 16.12
CA ALA A 205 -12.50 -8.81 15.58
C ALA A 205 -11.57 -8.26 16.67
N ARG A 206 -12.14 -7.60 17.69
CA ARG A 206 -11.37 -7.12 18.86
C ARG A 206 -10.75 -8.26 19.66
N ALA A 207 -11.47 -9.38 19.81
CA ALA A 207 -10.94 -10.56 20.48
C ALA A 207 -9.77 -11.16 19.71
N LEU A 208 -9.90 -11.32 18.38
CA LEU A 208 -8.84 -11.83 17.51
C LEU A 208 -7.61 -10.91 17.53
N SER A 209 -7.78 -9.59 17.47
CA SER A 209 -6.65 -8.65 17.52
C SER A 209 -5.88 -8.70 18.84
N LYS A 210 -6.39 -9.28 19.93
CA LYS A 210 -5.65 -9.45 21.19
C LYS A 210 -4.73 -10.67 21.18
N LEU A 211 -4.88 -11.57 20.20
CA LEU A 211 -4.06 -12.77 20.06
C LEU A 211 -2.73 -12.51 19.35
N ILE A 212 -2.54 -11.33 18.76
CA ILE A 212 -1.45 -10.98 17.84
C ILE A 212 -0.76 -9.66 18.15
#